data_AF-A0A1M5YLJ2-F1
#
_entry.id   AF-A0A1M5YLJ2-F1
#
_cell.length_a   1.000
_cell.length_b   1.000
_cell.length_c   1.000
_cell.angle_alpha   90.00
_cell.angle_beta   90.00
_cell.angle_gamma   90.00
#
_symmetry.space_group_name_H-M   'P 1'
#
loop_
_entity.id
_entity.type
_entity.pdbx_description
1 polymer ?
#
loop_
_entity_poly.entity_id
_entity_poly.type
_entity_poly.pdbx_seq_one_letter_code
_entity_poly.pdbx_strand_id
1 'polypeptide(L)'
;MRKKEVTVKYKVYLVAYKNLDENVVDILTKYSVYHVDNKDDLKVLNEHVSSGRTFSLNERIYIYLESFEEKIREKLNEDYVLDIIEMPKSYGATREDMLIEFDIQFGDDIIVVDTMEI
;
A
#
# COMPACT_ATOMS: atom_id res chain seq x y z
N MET A 1 5.58 -27.09 23.47
CA MET A 1 4.66 -26.11 22.86
C MET A 1 5.15 -25.83 21.45
N ARG A 2 4.42 -26.23 20.40
CA ARG A 2 4.77 -25.87 19.02
C ARG A 2 4.41 -24.40 18.83
N LYS A 3 5.40 -23.53 18.64
CA LYS A 3 5.21 -22.15 18.19
C LYS A 3 4.47 -22.23 16.86
N LYS A 4 3.26 -21.67 16.78
CA LYS A 4 2.52 -21.54 15.53
C LYS A 4 3.31 -20.52 14.71
N GLU A 5 4.11 -20.97 13.75
CA GLU A 5 4.77 -20.06 12.81
C GLU A 5 3.65 -19.34 12.05
N VAL A 6 3.52 -18.03 12.30
CA VAL A 6 2.65 -17.18 11.51
C VAL A 6 3.34 -17.03 10.17
N THR A 7 2.86 -17.75 9.16
CA THR A 7 3.36 -17.61 7.79
C THR A 7 2.83 -16.28 7.26
N VAL A 8 3.62 -15.21 7.38
CA VAL A 8 3.37 -13.93 6.71
C VAL A 8 3.24 -14.20 5.22
N LYS A 9 2.06 -13.93 4.65
CA LYS A 9 1.74 -14.19 3.25
C LYS A 9 2.07 -12.97 2.38
N TYR A 10 1.86 -11.77 2.92
CA TYR A 10 2.00 -10.53 2.18
C TYR A 10 2.79 -9.49 2.98
N LYS A 11 3.58 -8.71 2.25
CA LYS A 11 4.13 -7.45 2.72
C LYS A 11 3.47 -6.34 1.92
N VAL A 12 2.99 -5.32 2.61
CA VAL A 12 2.19 -4.26 2.02
C VAL A 12 2.88 -2.94 2.28
N TYR A 13 2.95 -2.12 1.23
CA TYR A 13 3.60 -0.81 1.25
C TYR A 13 2.56 0.25 0.98
N LEU A 14 2.60 1.32 1.76
CA LEU A 14 1.97 2.58 1.40
C LEU A 14 3.02 3.45 0.73
N VAL A 15 2.83 3.76 -0.54
CA VAL A 15 3.75 4.62 -1.30
C VAL A 15 3.04 5.91 -1.66
N ALA A 16 3.63 7.03 -1.29
CA ALA A 16 3.18 8.36 -1.71
C ALA A 16 4.06 8.85 -2.86
N TYR A 17 3.47 9.50 -3.85
CA TYR A 17 4.23 10.09 -4.94
C TYR A 17 3.55 11.34 -5.51
N LYS A 18 4.34 12.19 -6.18
CA LYS A 18 3.88 13.40 -6.88
C LYS A 18 4.88 13.78 -7.98
N ASN A 19 4.44 14.62 -8.93
CA ASN A 19 5.30 15.17 -9.99
C ASN A 19 6.09 14.14 -10.81
N LEU A 20 5.54 12.94 -11.01
CA LEU A 20 6.20 11.88 -11.77
C LEU A 20 5.77 11.88 -13.24
N ASP A 21 6.70 11.45 -14.11
CA ASP A 21 6.37 11.09 -15.48
C ASP A 21 5.45 9.86 -15.53
N GLU A 22 4.55 9.82 -16.50
CA GLU A 22 3.57 8.72 -16.67
C GLU A 22 4.24 7.34 -16.69
N ASN A 23 5.40 7.21 -17.34
CA ASN A 23 6.14 5.94 -17.39
C ASN A 23 6.60 5.46 -16.00
N VAL A 24 6.97 6.38 -15.10
CA VAL A 24 7.40 6.03 -13.74
C VAL A 24 6.18 5.63 -12.91
N VAL A 25 5.07 6.37 -13.06
CA VAL A 25 3.79 6.04 -12.42
C VAL A 25 3.31 4.65 -12.84
N ASP A 26 3.36 4.31 -14.14
CA ASP A 26 2.95 3.00 -14.64
C ASP A 26 3.77 1.85 -14.04
N ILE A 27 5.09 2.06 -13.87
CA ILE A 27 5.97 1.05 -13.26
C ILE A 27 5.67 0.91 -11.77
N LEU A 28 5.50 2.03 -11.07
CA LEU A 28 5.24 2.07 -9.63
C LEU A 28 3.89 1.42 -9.28
N THR A 29 2.84 1.80 -10.01
CA THR A 29 1.45 1.42 -9.74
C THR A 29 1.04 0.06 -10.31
N LYS A 30 1.91 -0.60 -11.09
CA LYS A 30 1.66 -1.91 -11.70
C LYS A 30 1.15 -2.98 -10.74
N TYR A 31 1.55 -2.90 -9.48
CA TYR A 31 1.16 -3.84 -8.41
C TYR A 31 0.30 -3.20 -7.33
N SER A 32 -0.23 -2.00 -7.61
CA SER A 32 -1.18 -1.36 -6.72
C SER A 32 -2.45 -2.20 -6.63
N VAL A 33 -2.92 -2.37 -5.40
CA VAL A 33 -4.23 -2.94 -5.12
C VAL A 33 -5.27 -1.88 -4.82
N TYR A 34 -4.84 -0.65 -4.51
CA TYR A 34 -5.74 0.47 -4.23
C TYR A 34 -5.00 1.81 -4.37
N HIS A 35 -5.61 2.72 -5.11
CA HIS A 35 -5.14 4.09 -5.33
C HIS A 35 -5.95 5.08 -4.50
N VAL A 36 -5.30 6.10 -3.97
CA VAL A 36 -5.91 7.17 -3.16
C VAL A 36 -5.38 8.51 -3.63
N ASP A 37 -6.25 9.30 -4.26
CA ASP A 37 -5.96 10.69 -4.65
C ASP A 37 -6.86 11.69 -3.91
N ASN A 38 -7.85 11.20 -3.15
CA ASN A 38 -8.77 12.03 -2.41
C ASN A 38 -9.10 11.42 -1.03
N LYS A 39 -9.34 12.29 -0.05
CA LYS A 39 -9.83 11.91 1.29
C LYS A 39 -11.19 11.21 1.24
N ASP A 40 -11.98 11.44 0.20
CA ASP A 40 -13.25 10.76 0.00
C ASP A 40 -13.09 9.26 -0.28
N ASP A 41 -11.93 8.81 -0.77
CA ASP A 41 -11.66 7.37 -1.01
C ASP A 41 -11.59 6.58 0.31
N LEU A 42 -11.38 7.27 1.43
CA LEU A 42 -11.44 6.68 2.77
C LEU A 42 -12.87 6.43 3.25
N LYS A 43 -13.90 6.93 2.55
CA LYS A 43 -15.31 6.68 2.92
C LYS A 43 -15.68 5.20 2.87
N VAL A 44 -14.97 4.40 2.08
CA VAL A 44 -15.11 2.94 1.99
C VAL A 44 -14.96 2.26 3.36
N LEU A 45 -14.21 2.87 4.29
CA LEU A 45 -14.09 2.41 5.68
C LEU A 45 -15.44 2.41 6.43
N ASN A 46 -16.42 3.20 5.99
CA ASN A 46 -17.74 3.28 6.64
C ASN A 46 -18.78 2.34 6.02
N GLU A 47 -18.46 1.67 4.92
CA GLU A 47 -19.43 0.93 4.10
C GLU A 47 -19.33 -0.60 4.24
N HIS A 48 -18.31 -1.12 4.93
CA HIS A 48 -18.07 -2.57 4.99
C HIS A 48 -18.50 -3.23 6.30
N VAL A 49 -19.47 -4.15 6.18
CA VAL A 49 -19.83 -5.16 7.19
C VAL A 49 -19.50 -6.53 6.60
N SER A 50 -18.57 -7.27 7.20
CA SER A 50 -18.08 -8.54 6.65
C SER A 50 -19.03 -9.72 6.94
N SER A 51 -19.21 -10.59 5.95
CA SER A 51 -19.78 -11.93 6.15
C SER A 51 -19.17 -12.94 5.16
N GLY A 52 -18.01 -13.51 5.48
CA GLY A 52 -17.37 -14.55 4.66
C GLY A 52 -16.17 -15.24 5.31
N ARG A 53 -15.96 -16.53 5.01
CA ARG A 53 -14.84 -17.36 5.53
C ARG A 53 -13.53 -17.23 4.72
N THR A 54 -13.49 -16.37 3.70
CA THR A 54 -12.34 -16.19 2.80
C THR A 54 -11.98 -14.72 2.73
N PHE A 55 -10.75 -14.36 3.10
CA PHE A 55 -10.23 -12.99 3.03
C PHE A 55 -10.10 -12.53 1.57
N SER A 56 -11.15 -11.89 1.06
CA SER A 56 -11.20 -11.27 -0.25
C SER A 56 -10.19 -10.11 -0.36
N LEU A 57 -9.87 -9.69 -1.59
CA LEU A 57 -9.03 -8.51 -1.83
C LEU A 57 -9.64 -7.26 -1.16
N ASN A 58 -10.97 -7.08 -1.25
CA ASN A 58 -11.67 -5.95 -0.65
C ASN A 58 -11.54 -5.92 0.88
N GLU A 59 -11.65 -7.07 1.55
CA GLU A 59 -11.44 -7.14 3.01
C GLU A 59 -10.00 -6.81 3.40
N ARG A 60 -9.02 -7.16 2.56
CA ARG A 60 -7.62 -6.78 2.80
C ARG A 60 -7.39 -5.29 2.58
N ILE A 61 -7.91 -4.73 1.50
CA ILE A 61 -7.87 -3.28 1.22
C ILE A 61 -8.49 -2.50 2.39
N TYR A 62 -9.62 -2.97 2.93
CA TYR A 62 -10.23 -2.37 4.12
C TYR A 62 -9.24 -2.32 5.30
N ILE A 63 -8.58 -3.44 5.62
CA ILE A 63 -7.57 -3.50 6.69
C ILE A 63 -6.40 -2.56 6.40
N TYR A 64 -5.95 -2.48 5.15
CA TYR A 64 -4.86 -1.59 4.74
C TYR A 64 -5.23 -0.12 4.94
N LEU A 65 -6.42 0.28 4.48
CA LEU A 65 -6.93 1.63 4.64
C LEU A 65 -7.12 1.99 6.12
N GLU A 66 -7.62 1.07 6.94
CA GLU A 66 -7.77 1.28 8.38
C GLU A 66 -6.40 1.44 9.06
N SER A 67 -5.42 0.61 8.67
CA SER A 67 -4.07 0.65 9.24
C SER A 67 -3.29 1.91 8.85
N PHE A 68 -3.53 2.42 7.64
CA PHE A 68 -2.79 3.54 7.06
C PHE A 68 -3.54 4.88 7.08
N GLU A 69 -4.74 4.94 7.65
CA GLU A 69 -5.66 6.08 7.52
C GLU A 69 -4.99 7.42 7.87
N GLU A 70 -4.32 7.51 9.02
CA GLU A 70 -3.68 8.74 9.48
C GLU A 70 -2.60 9.22 8.50
N LYS A 71 -1.75 8.30 8.04
CA LYS A 71 -0.64 8.59 7.11
C LYS A 71 -1.14 8.97 5.72
N ILE A 72 -2.21 8.33 5.25
CA ILE A 72 -2.89 8.71 4.00
C ILE A 72 -3.41 10.14 4.13
N ARG A 73 -4.11 10.47 5.21
CA ARG A 73 -4.66 11.82 5.43
C ARG A 73 -3.57 12.88 5.49
N GLU A 74 -2.44 12.58 6.15
CA GLU A 74 -1.28 13.46 6.24
C GLU A 74 -0.72 13.75 4.84
N LYS A 75 -0.41 12.72 4.06
CA LYS A 75 0.22 12.88 2.75
C LYS A 75 -0.69 13.49 1.68
N LEU A 76 -2.00 13.24 1.74
CA LEU A 76 -2.96 13.95 0.90
C LEU A 76 -2.99 15.46 1.20
N ASN A 77 -2.65 15.91 2.42
CA ASN A 77 -2.53 17.36 2.71
C ASN A 77 -1.23 17.97 2.16
N GLU A 78 -0.25 17.14 1.82
CA GLU A 78 1.04 17.54 1.25
C GLU A 78 1.05 17.43 -0.29
N ASP A 79 -0.14 17.32 -0.90
CA ASP A 79 -0.37 17.18 -2.35
C ASP A 79 0.23 15.90 -2.98
N TYR A 80 0.40 14.83 -2.20
CA TYR A 80 0.73 13.51 -2.73
C TYR A 80 -0.52 12.74 -3.12
N VAL A 81 -0.37 11.87 -4.11
CA VAL A 81 -1.26 10.72 -4.30
C VAL A 81 -0.60 9.48 -3.68
N LEU A 82 -1.39 8.49 -3.31
CA LEU A 82 -0.90 7.29 -2.65
C LEU A 82 -1.39 6.01 -3.31
N ASP A 83 -0.55 4.99 -3.31
CA ASP A 83 -0.91 3.64 -3.70
C ASP A 83 -0.55 2.63 -2.61
N ILE A 84 -1.45 1.68 -2.39
CA ILE A 84 -1.22 0.51 -1.57
C ILE A 84 -0.72 -0.61 -2.47
N ILE A 85 0.52 -1.04 -2.25
CA ILE A 85 1.16 -2.09 -3.03
C ILE A 85 1.25 -3.36 -2.18
N GLU A 86 0.56 -4.42 -2.60
CA GLU A 86 0.59 -5.73 -1.95
C GLU A 86 1.59 -6.65 -2.66
N MET A 87 2.60 -7.12 -1.93
CA MET A 87 3.61 -8.05 -2.44
C MET A 87 3.52 -9.41 -1.74
N PRO A 88 3.27 -10.50 -2.49
CA PRO A 88 3.39 -11.85 -1.93
C PRO A 88 4.84 -12.11 -1.49
N LYS A 89 5.04 -12.63 -0.28
CA LYS A 89 6.38 -12.92 0.25
C LYS A 89 7.18 -13.90 -0.63
N SER A 90 6.48 -14.75 -1.38
CA SER A 90 7.08 -15.68 -2.36
C SER A 90 7.66 -15.01 -3.61
N TYR A 91 7.31 -13.75 -3.90
CA TYR A 91 7.69 -13.05 -5.13
C TYR A 91 8.93 -12.13 -4.99
N GLY A 92 9.65 -12.20 -3.86
CA GLY A 92 11.09 -11.94 -3.79
C GLY A 92 11.53 -10.49 -3.53
N ALA A 93 12.72 -10.37 -2.93
CA ALA A 93 13.40 -9.14 -2.52
C ALA A 93 13.53 -8.08 -3.62
N THR A 94 13.60 -8.49 -4.90
CA THR A 94 13.81 -7.57 -6.04
C THR A 94 12.76 -6.48 -6.21
N ARG A 95 11.52 -6.70 -5.77
CA ARG A 95 10.45 -5.68 -5.85
C ARG A 95 10.50 -4.71 -4.69
N GLU A 96 10.86 -5.21 -3.52
CA GLU A 96 11.16 -4.38 -2.36
C GLU A 96 12.37 -3.49 -2.65
N ASP A 97 13.42 -4.07 -3.24
CA ASP A 97 14.62 -3.35 -3.67
C ASP A 97 14.27 -2.24 -4.67
N MET A 98 13.37 -2.49 -5.63
CA MET A 98 12.89 -1.47 -6.58
C MET A 98 12.20 -0.29 -5.89
N LEU A 99 11.30 -0.54 -4.93
CA LEU A 99 10.62 0.54 -4.21
C LEU A 99 11.60 1.36 -3.36
N ILE A 100 12.57 0.69 -2.74
CA ILE A 100 13.64 1.35 -1.97
C ILE A 100 14.54 2.17 -2.91
N GLU A 101 14.90 1.65 -4.08
CA GLU A 101 15.68 2.39 -5.08
C GLU A 101 14.91 3.61 -5.58
N PHE A 102 13.60 3.51 -5.80
CA PHE A 102 12.77 4.64 -6.20
C PHE A 102 12.70 5.72 -5.12
N ASP A 103 12.50 5.32 -3.86
CA ASP A 103 12.53 6.22 -2.70
C ASP A 103 13.86 6.99 -2.61
N ILE A 104 14.98 6.30 -2.83
CA ILE A 104 16.32 6.92 -2.83
C ILE A 104 16.54 7.82 -4.05
N GLN A 105 16.11 7.38 -5.24
CA GLN A 105 16.41 8.07 -6.50
C GLN A 105 15.54 9.31 -6.70
N PHE A 106 14.26 9.23 -6.35
CA PHE A 106 13.27 10.28 -6.58
C PHE A 106 13.01 11.12 -5.31
N GLY A 107 13.51 10.71 -4.14
CA GLY A 107 13.48 11.51 -2.92
C GLY A 107 12.07 11.94 -2.55
N ASP A 108 11.83 13.25 -2.45
CA ASP A 108 10.52 13.79 -2.08
C ASP A 108 9.41 13.55 -3.14
N ASP A 109 9.73 13.00 -4.31
CA ASP A 109 8.73 12.69 -5.34
C ASP A 109 8.19 11.25 -5.25
N ILE A 110 8.89 10.33 -4.57
CA ILE A 110 8.41 8.96 -4.24
C ILE A 110 8.85 8.62 -2.83
N ILE A 111 7.89 8.34 -1.94
CA ILE A 111 8.15 8.06 -0.53
C ILE A 111 7.47 6.75 -0.13
N VAL A 112 8.23 5.82 0.43
CA VAL A 112 7.64 4.68 1.17
C VAL A 112 7.22 5.17 2.56
N VAL A 113 5.93 5.42 2.72
CA VAL A 113 5.36 6.07 3.91
C VAL A 113 5.20 5.08 5.08
N ASP A 114 4.79 3.85 4.79
CA ASP A 114 4.66 2.80 5.79
C ASP A 114 4.70 1.40 5.19
N THR A 115 4.90 0.41 6.06
CA THR A 115 4.83 -1.01 5.69
C THR A 115 4.08 -1.82 6.73
N MET A 116 3.41 -2.89 6.29
CA MET A 116 2.82 -3.89 7.17
C MET A 116 2.98 -5.30 6.64
N GLU A 117 2.94 -6.28 7.54
CA GLU A 117 3.03 -7.71 7.23
C GLU A 117 1.75 -8.43 7.67
N ILE A 118 1.15 -9.22 6.77
CA ILE A 118 -0.06 -10.03 7.03
C ILE A 118 0.17 -11.49 6.65
#